data_AF-A0A382XTB6-F1
#
_entry.id   AF-A0A382XTB6-F1
#
_cell.length_a   1.000
_cell.length_b   1.000
_cell.length_c   1.000
_cell.angle_alpha   90.00
_cell.angle_beta   90.00
_cell.angle_gamma   90.00
#
_symmetry.space_group_name_H-M   'P 1'
#
loop_
_entity.id
_entity.type
_entity.pdbx_description
1 polymer ?
#
loop_
_entity_poly.entity_id
_entity_poly.type
_entity_poly.pdbx_seq_one_letter_code
_entity_poly.pdbx_strand_id
1 'polypeptide(L)'
;RYLPDNWTPIIEKDVDGPSSLPLELDSEVPNLGKFSACRRVARTIYMGSAPTTAAAQRGIEDRRVKLGCVMPGESPAVFGDALRRLAGVATYLYQDGPRYWYSTQPTVTKLADDRAEQLKRDPDKVVHELDQRLRKDLEKKGNFKRIHPMPQSGQDVPDDLDARLVVLSIDNPYSKEPENLSEVAAKKILESRGNTPRLYRNTLVFLAADKSRLQDLDEATRKYLAWESILTEKESLNLDPQQVKQAESQKKSADSTVMARLPETYQW
;
A
#
# COMPACT_ATOMS: atom_id res chain seq x y z
N ARG A 1 -21.22 -26.07 -22.93
CA ARG A 1 -20.34 -25.08 -23.59
C ARG A 1 -19.07 -25.04 -22.75
N TYR A 2 -17.91 -25.44 -23.28
CA TYR A 2 -16.66 -25.47 -22.53
C TYR A 2 -16.17 -24.03 -22.31
N LEU A 3 -15.61 -23.76 -21.13
CA LEU A 3 -14.93 -22.50 -20.85
C LEU A 3 -13.60 -22.49 -21.62
N PRO A 4 -13.16 -21.33 -22.15
CA PRO A 4 -11.86 -21.22 -22.82
C PRO A 4 -10.69 -21.53 -21.86
N ASP A 5 -9.55 -21.95 -22.41
CA ASP A 5 -8.35 -22.37 -21.66
C ASP A 5 -7.75 -21.28 -20.75
N ASN A 6 -8.19 -20.02 -20.91
CA ASN A 6 -7.80 -18.90 -20.07
C ASN A 6 -8.35 -18.97 -18.63
N TRP A 7 -9.26 -19.91 -18.33
CA TRP A 7 -9.79 -20.10 -16.98
C TRP A 7 -8.93 -20.99 -16.09
N THR A 8 -8.11 -21.87 -16.66
CA THR A 8 -7.22 -22.77 -15.91
C THR A 8 -6.38 -22.06 -14.84
N PRO A 9 -5.63 -20.97 -15.14
CA PRO A 9 -4.84 -20.29 -14.11
C PRO A 9 -5.69 -19.62 -13.02
N ILE A 10 -6.93 -19.24 -13.34
CA ILE A 10 -7.87 -18.66 -12.37
C ILE A 10 -8.37 -19.74 -11.42
N ILE A 11 -8.72 -20.91 -11.97
CA ILE A 11 -9.18 -22.06 -11.18
C ILE A 11 -8.07 -22.52 -10.24
N GLU A 12 -6.84 -22.68 -10.77
CA GLU A 12 -5.69 -23.14 -9.99
C GLU A 12 -5.33 -22.15 -8.88
N LYS A 13 -5.39 -20.85 -9.13
CA LYS A 13 -4.96 -19.84 -8.16
C LYS A 13 -6.06 -19.45 -7.16
N ASP A 14 -7.27 -19.16 -7.64
CA ASP A 14 -8.30 -18.48 -6.85
C ASP A 14 -9.56 -19.33 -6.58
N VAL A 15 -9.66 -20.55 -7.13
CA VAL A 15 -10.87 -21.39 -6.95
C VAL A 15 -10.58 -22.70 -6.23
N ASP A 16 -9.71 -23.56 -6.79
CA ASP A 16 -9.58 -24.95 -6.31
C ASP A 16 -8.28 -25.68 -6.70
N GLY A 17 -7.19 -24.96 -6.95
CA GLY A 17 -5.88 -25.60 -7.13
C GLY A 17 -5.23 -26.12 -5.84
N PRO A 18 -4.15 -26.91 -5.96
CA PRO A 18 -3.45 -27.54 -4.84
C PRO A 18 -2.76 -26.54 -3.90
N SER A 19 -2.46 -25.34 -4.38
CA SER A 19 -1.92 -24.20 -3.62
C SER A 19 -2.79 -22.95 -3.86
N SER A 20 -4.11 -23.15 -3.92
CA SER A 20 -5.04 -22.06 -4.18
C SER A 20 -5.29 -21.21 -2.94
N LEU A 21 -5.55 -19.92 -3.16
CA LEU A 21 -5.86 -18.96 -2.10
C LEU A 21 -7.00 -19.43 -1.17
N PRO A 22 -8.12 -20.01 -1.65
CA PRO A 22 -9.16 -20.48 -0.75
C PRO A 22 -8.69 -21.60 0.17
N LEU A 23 -7.82 -22.49 -0.30
CA LEU A 23 -7.22 -23.55 0.51
C LEU A 23 -6.28 -22.97 1.58
N GLU A 24 -5.45 -22.00 1.22
CA GLU A 24 -4.58 -21.31 2.16
C GLU A 24 -5.39 -20.62 3.28
N LEU A 25 -6.42 -19.84 2.92
CA LEU A 25 -7.29 -19.17 3.90
C LEU A 25 -8.06 -20.15 4.81
N ASP A 26 -8.51 -21.27 4.25
CA ASP A 26 -9.14 -22.34 5.04
C ASP A 26 -8.13 -22.96 6.03
N SER A 27 -6.85 -23.05 5.68
CA SER A 27 -5.79 -23.59 6.55
C SER A 27 -5.37 -22.62 7.66
N GLU A 28 -5.41 -21.31 7.40
CA GLU A 28 -5.04 -20.27 8.36
C GLU A 28 -6.10 -20.05 9.44
N VAL A 29 -7.39 -20.22 9.10
CA VAL A 29 -8.50 -19.95 10.00
C VAL A 29 -9.26 -21.24 10.32
N PRO A 30 -9.07 -21.83 11.53
CA PRO A 30 -9.65 -23.14 11.87
C PRO A 30 -11.17 -23.24 11.69
N ASN A 31 -11.89 -22.15 11.99
CA ASN A 31 -13.35 -22.10 11.84
C ASN A 31 -13.80 -22.14 10.37
N LEU A 32 -13.00 -21.63 9.43
CA LEU A 32 -13.26 -21.72 8.00
C LEU A 32 -12.83 -23.10 7.47
N GLY A 33 -11.64 -23.54 7.86
CA GLY A 33 -11.06 -24.83 7.50
C GLY A 33 -11.93 -26.03 7.85
N LYS A 34 -12.58 -26.00 9.02
CA LYS A 34 -13.54 -27.05 9.45
C LYS A 34 -14.59 -27.36 8.40
N PHE A 35 -15.03 -26.36 7.63
CA PHE A 35 -16.06 -26.51 6.61
C PHE A 35 -15.51 -26.37 5.18
N SER A 36 -14.21 -26.12 5.02
CA SER A 36 -13.62 -25.67 3.76
C SER A 36 -14.41 -24.49 3.17
N ALA A 37 -14.73 -23.52 4.02
CA ALA A 37 -15.68 -22.46 3.73
C ALA A 37 -15.24 -21.61 2.54
N CYS A 38 -13.96 -21.23 2.48
CA CYS A 38 -13.42 -20.45 1.37
C CYS A 38 -13.51 -21.23 0.05
N ARG A 39 -13.11 -22.52 0.03
CA ARG A 39 -13.23 -23.33 -1.20
C ARG A 39 -14.68 -23.48 -1.68
N ARG A 40 -15.64 -23.72 -0.78
CA ARG A 40 -17.07 -23.81 -1.18
C ARG A 40 -17.56 -22.49 -1.75
N VAL A 41 -17.21 -21.36 -1.12
CA VAL A 41 -17.58 -20.02 -1.59
C VAL A 41 -16.98 -19.75 -2.97
N ALA A 42 -15.67 -19.99 -3.15
CA ALA A 42 -14.98 -19.77 -4.41
C ALA A 42 -15.59 -20.61 -5.55
N ARG A 43 -15.80 -21.92 -5.32
CA ARG A 43 -16.45 -22.81 -6.29
C ARG A 43 -17.86 -22.37 -6.65
N THR A 44 -18.65 -21.95 -5.66
CA THR A 44 -20.03 -21.47 -5.87
C THR A 44 -20.05 -20.20 -6.73
N ILE A 45 -19.19 -19.23 -6.45
CA ILE A 45 -19.07 -18.02 -7.26
C ILE A 45 -18.59 -18.36 -8.66
N TYR A 46 -17.56 -19.19 -8.79
CA TYR A 46 -17.06 -19.61 -10.10
C TYR A 46 -18.16 -20.26 -10.95
N MET A 47 -18.85 -21.27 -10.43
CA MET A 47 -19.94 -21.95 -11.15
C MET A 47 -21.11 -21.00 -11.47
N GLY A 48 -21.44 -20.10 -10.54
CA GLY A 48 -22.54 -19.16 -10.71
C GLY A 48 -22.24 -17.96 -11.61
N SER A 49 -20.97 -17.59 -11.77
CA SER A 49 -20.57 -16.36 -12.46
C SER A 49 -19.81 -16.57 -13.77
N ALA A 50 -19.04 -17.65 -13.92
CA ALA A 50 -18.26 -17.92 -15.14
C ALA A 50 -19.11 -17.95 -16.43
N PRO A 51 -20.37 -18.46 -16.43
CA PRO A 51 -21.24 -18.39 -17.61
C PRO A 51 -21.74 -16.98 -17.94
N THR A 52 -21.61 -16.02 -17.02
CA THR A 52 -22.21 -14.67 -17.11
C THR A 52 -21.19 -13.58 -17.46
N THR A 53 -19.96 -13.92 -17.84
CA THR A 53 -18.91 -12.92 -18.14
C THR A 53 -19.29 -11.94 -19.25
N ALA A 54 -20.06 -12.39 -20.24
CA ALA A 54 -20.60 -11.54 -21.32
C ALA A 54 -21.95 -10.88 -20.99
N ALA A 55 -22.55 -11.16 -19.83
CA ALA A 55 -23.85 -10.59 -19.46
C ALA A 55 -23.71 -9.16 -18.94
N ALA A 56 -24.73 -8.33 -19.17
CA ALA A 56 -24.81 -6.96 -18.66
C ALA A 56 -24.88 -6.90 -17.12
N GLN A 57 -25.41 -7.96 -16.49
CA GLN A 57 -25.42 -8.14 -15.04
C GLN A 57 -24.53 -9.32 -14.68
N ARG A 58 -23.28 -9.03 -14.33
CA ARG A 58 -22.31 -10.06 -13.93
C ARG A 58 -22.55 -10.51 -12.50
N GLY A 59 -22.20 -11.76 -12.24
CA GLY A 59 -22.02 -12.28 -10.89
C GLY A 59 -23.28 -12.70 -10.15
N ILE A 60 -23.05 -13.22 -8.95
CA ILE A 60 -24.07 -13.75 -8.06
C ILE A 60 -24.11 -12.96 -6.75
N GLU A 61 -25.30 -12.83 -6.18
CA GLU A 61 -25.53 -12.07 -4.96
C GLU A 61 -25.08 -12.86 -3.71
N ASP A 62 -24.61 -12.16 -2.67
CA ASP A 62 -24.22 -12.72 -1.37
C ASP A 62 -25.19 -13.78 -0.83
N ARG A 63 -26.51 -13.51 -0.92
CA ARG A 63 -27.54 -14.46 -0.47
C ARG A 63 -27.51 -15.78 -1.27
N ARG A 64 -27.25 -15.71 -2.58
CA ARG A 64 -27.14 -16.88 -3.46
C ARG A 64 -25.83 -17.63 -3.23
N VAL A 65 -24.73 -16.91 -2.97
CA VAL A 65 -23.46 -17.52 -2.57
C VAL A 65 -23.66 -18.35 -1.31
N LYS A 66 -24.25 -17.77 -0.26
CA LYS A 66 -24.55 -18.46 1.00
C LYS A 66 -25.45 -19.67 0.81
N LEU A 67 -26.52 -19.52 0.02
CA LEU A 67 -27.43 -20.62 -0.30
C LEU A 67 -26.72 -21.80 -0.99
N GLY A 68 -25.73 -21.52 -1.85
CA GLY A 68 -24.95 -22.56 -2.54
C GLY A 68 -23.88 -23.24 -1.68
N CYS A 69 -23.51 -22.66 -0.54
CA CYS A 69 -22.40 -23.15 0.29
C CYS A 69 -22.83 -23.87 1.58
N VAL A 70 -23.92 -23.39 2.20
CA VAL A 70 -24.35 -23.80 3.55
C VAL A 70 -25.05 -25.16 3.52
N MET A 71 -24.61 -26.09 4.36
CA MET A 71 -25.29 -27.36 4.62
C MET A 71 -26.09 -27.33 5.93
N PRO A 72 -27.09 -28.21 6.11
CA PRO A 72 -27.83 -28.30 7.37
C PRO A 72 -26.90 -28.48 8.58
N GLY A 73 -27.11 -27.68 9.62
CA GLY A 73 -26.28 -27.68 10.84
C GLY A 73 -25.04 -26.78 10.77
N GLU A 74 -24.74 -26.16 9.62
CA GLU A 74 -23.67 -25.17 9.49
C GLU A 74 -24.23 -23.74 9.64
N SER A 75 -23.42 -22.82 10.19
CA SER A 75 -23.83 -21.41 10.35
C SER A 75 -23.54 -20.61 9.07
N PRO A 76 -24.53 -19.91 8.48
CA PRO A 76 -24.32 -19.04 7.31
C PRO A 76 -23.30 -17.91 7.52
N ALA A 77 -23.06 -17.52 8.78
CA ALA A 77 -22.10 -16.47 9.11
C ALA A 77 -20.67 -16.84 8.73
N VAL A 78 -20.31 -18.12 8.84
CA VAL A 78 -18.98 -18.64 8.48
C VAL A 78 -18.66 -18.39 7.01
N PHE A 79 -19.62 -18.66 6.12
CA PHE A 79 -19.48 -18.44 4.69
C PHE A 79 -19.51 -16.97 4.30
N GLY A 80 -20.21 -16.13 5.08
CA GLY A 80 -20.13 -14.68 4.93
C GLY A 80 -18.74 -14.12 5.28
N ASP A 81 -18.08 -14.66 6.30
CA ASP A 81 -16.70 -14.27 6.63
C ASP A 81 -15.71 -14.75 5.57
N ALA A 82 -15.84 -16.00 5.12
CA ALA A 82 -15.05 -16.55 4.02
C ALA A 82 -15.16 -15.70 2.74
N LEU A 83 -16.38 -15.31 2.36
CA LEU A 83 -16.64 -14.44 1.20
C LEU A 83 -15.95 -13.08 1.34
N ARG A 84 -16.05 -12.44 2.50
CA ARG A 84 -15.41 -11.13 2.76
C ARG A 84 -13.89 -11.22 2.64
N ARG A 85 -13.28 -12.27 3.20
CA ARG A 85 -11.83 -12.49 3.11
C ARG A 85 -11.40 -12.71 1.68
N LEU A 86 -12.06 -13.61 0.95
CA LEU A 86 -11.76 -13.87 -0.46
C LEU A 86 -11.87 -12.61 -1.31
N ALA A 87 -12.93 -11.84 -1.17
CA ALA A 87 -13.11 -10.59 -1.92
C ALA A 87 -12.02 -9.53 -1.64
N GLY A 88 -11.37 -9.61 -0.48
CA GLY A 88 -10.28 -8.70 -0.11
C GLY A 88 -8.92 -9.04 -0.73
N VAL A 89 -8.66 -10.32 -1.04
CA VAL A 89 -7.31 -10.79 -1.42
C VAL A 89 -7.23 -11.58 -2.73
N ALA A 90 -8.35 -12.05 -3.28
CA ALA A 90 -8.34 -12.81 -4.52
C ALA A 90 -7.95 -11.96 -5.73
N THR A 91 -7.16 -12.56 -6.63
CA THR A 91 -6.61 -11.91 -7.82
C THR A 91 -7.69 -11.60 -8.86
N TYR A 92 -8.65 -12.50 -9.03
CA TYR A 92 -9.61 -12.50 -10.14
C TYR A 92 -11.07 -12.37 -9.67
N LEU A 93 -11.30 -12.27 -8.35
CA LEU A 93 -12.63 -12.12 -7.77
C LEU A 93 -12.99 -10.64 -7.64
N TYR A 94 -14.05 -10.25 -8.34
CA TYR A 94 -14.60 -8.91 -8.30
C TYR A 94 -15.78 -8.85 -7.34
N GLN A 95 -15.95 -7.68 -6.72
CA GLN A 95 -17.08 -7.36 -5.88
C GLN A 95 -17.67 -6.01 -6.31
N ASP A 96 -18.99 -5.99 -6.52
CA ASP A 96 -19.76 -4.75 -6.69
C ASP A 96 -21.03 -4.82 -5.81
N GLY A 97 -21.02 -4.03 -4.74
CA GLY A 97 -22.06 -4.08 -3.71
C GLY A 97 -22.28 -5.51 -3.18
N PRO A 98 -23.47 -6.10 -3.36
CA PRO A 98 -23.76 -7.47 -2.94
C PRO A 98 -23.37 -8.54 -3.95
N ARG A 99 -22.80 -8.19 -5.12
CA ARG A 99 -22.54 -9.12 -6.23
C ARG A 99 -21.06 -9.47 -6.34
N TYR A 100 -20.80 -10.72 -6.68
CA TYR A 100 -19.46 -11.29 -6.79
C TYR A 100 -19.32 -12.11 -8.08
N TRP A 101 -18.19 -11.96 -8.78
CA TRP A 101 -17.89 -12.75 -9.97
C TRP A 101 -16.40 -12.95 -10.17
N TYR A 102 -16.03 -14.04 -10.82
CA TYR A 102 -14.69 -14.17 -11.38
C TYR A 102 -14.61 -13.57 -12.78
N SER A 103 -13.49 -12.92 -13.08
CA SER A 103 -13.15 -12.44 -14.40
C SER A 103 -11.77 -12.94 -14.81
N THR A 104 -11.46 -12.90 -16.11
CA THR A 104 -10.16 -13.31 -16.64
C THR A 104 -9.08 -12.25 -16.47
N GLN A 105 -9.45 -11.03 -16.10
CA GLN A 105 -8.52 -9.94 -15.83
C GLN A 105 -8.31 -9.78 -14.33
N PRO A 106 -7.07 -9.55 -13.87
CA PRO A 106 -6.80 -9.31 -12.45
C PRO A 106 -7.48 -8.03 -11.97
N THR A 107 -7.83 -7.99 -10.68
CA THR A 107 -8.44 -6.81 -10.06
C THR A 107 -7.46 -5.63 -9.99
N VAL A 108 -7.99 -4.40 -9.95
CA VAL A 108 -7.16 -3.20 -9.78
C VAL A 108 -6.39 -3.20 -8.45
N THR A 109 -6.93 -3.84 -7.41
CA THR A 109 -6.23 -4.06 -6.14
C THR A 109 -4.99 -4.91 -6.33
N LYS A 110 -5.12 -6.05 -7.03
CA LYS A 110 -3.96 -6.90 -7.28
C LYS A 110 -2.91 -6.21 -8.15
N LEU A 111 -3.34 -5.47 -9.16
CA LEU A 111 -2.46 -4.65 -10.00
C LEU A 111 -1.70 -3.60 -9.16
N ALA A 112 -2.37 -2.97 -8.18
CA ALA A 112 -1.74 -2.01 -7.29
C ALA A 112 -0.70 -2.69 -6.39
N ASP A 113 -1.01 -3.86 -5.81
CA ASP A 113 -0.06 -4.60 -4.99
C ASP A 113 1.18 -5.02 -5.79
N ASP A 114 1.01 -5.50 -7.02
CA ASP A 114 2.13 -5.89 -7.88
C ASP A 114 3.02 -4.68 -8.24
N ARG A 115 2.42 -3.52 -8.51
CA ARG A 115 3.19 -2.27 -8.77
C ARG A 115 3.89 -1.77 -7.51
N ALA A 116 3.24 -1.83 -6.34
CA ALA A 116 3.85 -1.47 -5.06
C ALA A 116 5.03 -2.39 -4.71
N GLU A 117 4.97 -3.66 -5.11
CA GLU A 117 6.08 -4.61 -4.96
C GLU A 117 7.23 -4.31 -5.94
N GLN A 118 6.91 -3.97 -7.20
CA GLN A 118 7.91 -3.55 -8.18
C GLN A 118 8.69 -2.31 -7.72
N LEU A 119 8.02 -1.36 -7.06
CA LEU A 119 8.65 -0.16 -6.51
C LEU A 119 9.71 -0.46 -5.43
N LYS A 120 9.75 -1.65 -4.83
CA LYS A 120 10.88 -2.04 -3.95
C LYS A 120 12.22 -2.06 -4.67
N ARG A 121 12.20 -2.28 -6.00
CA ARG A 121 13.42 -2.30 -6.83
C ARG A 121 13.83 -0.92 -7.31
N ASP A 122 12.99 0.09 -7.10
CA ASP A 122 13.17 1.48 -7.57
C ASP A 122 12.92 2.45 -6.39
N PRO A 123 13.81 2.44 -5.37
CA PRO A 123 13.62 3.27 -4.17
C PRO A 123 13.64 4.76 -4.49
N ASP A 124 14.37 5.18 -5.54
CA ASP A 124 14.55 6.59 -5.91
C ASP A 124 13.21 7.30 -6.17
N LYS A 125 12.23 6.61 -6.76
CA LYS A 125 10.88 7.16 -6.96
C LYS A 125 10.15 7.42 -5.65
N VAL A 126 10.32 6.53 -4.68
CA VAL A 126 9.69 6.65 -3.35
C VAL A 126 10.34 7.80 -2.58
N VAL A 127 11.68 7.88 -2.61
CA VAL A 127 12.44 8.98 -2.01
C VAL A 127 12.01 10.32 -2.61
N HIS A 128 11.92 10.40 -3.94
CA HIS A 128 11.51 11.63 -4.61
C HIS A 128 10.12 12.11 -4.19
N GLU A 129 9.14 11.21 -4.10
CA GLU A 129 7.78 11.55 -3.64
C GLU A 129 7.76 12.00 -2.18
N LEU A 130 8.49 11.31 -1.30
CA LEU A 130 8.59 11.69 0.11
C LEU A 130 9.28 13.04 0.30
N ASP A 131 10.38 13.30 -0.42
CA ASP A 131 11.09 14.56 -0.42
C ASP A 131 10.19 15.71 -0.87
N GLN A 132 9.39 15.52 -1.92
CA GLN A 132 8.43 16.52 -2.38
C GLN A 132 7.38 16.84 -1.31
N ARG A 133 6.80 15.81 -0.67
CA ARG A 133 5.80 15.97 0.40
C ARG A 133 6.39 16.67 1.62
N LEU A 134 7.60 16.25 2.02
CA LEU A 134 8.29 16.83 3.16
C LEU A 134 8.65 18.29 2.91
N ARG A 135 9.16 18.64 1.71
CA ARG A 135 9.42 20.04 1.34
C ARG A 135 8.16 20.90 1.46
N LYS A 136 7.02 20.39 0.98
CA LYS A 136 5.73 21.09 1.06
C LYS A 136 5.25 21.29 2.50
N ASP A 137 5.42 20.30 3.37
CA ASP A 137 5.04 20.45 4.78
C ASP A 137 5.94 21.46 5.51
N LEU A 138 7.24 21.45 5.20
CA LEU A 138 8.25 22.35 5.75
C LEU A 138 8.17 23.80 5.25
N GLU A 139 7.29 24.12 4.30
CA GLU A 139 6.96 25.51 3.96
C GLU A 139 6.39 26.26 5.18
N LYS A 140 5.74 25.54 6.09
CA LYS A 140 5.25 26.06 7.37
C LYS A 140 6.38 26.15 8.37
N LYS A 141 7.08 27.29 8.37
CA LYS A 141 8.30 27.50 9.18
C LYS A 141 8.12 27.45 10.70
N GLY A 142 6.89 27.62 11.20
CA GLY A 142 6.62 27.71 12.64
C GLY A 142 7.43 28.82 13.30
N ASN A 143 8.14 28.50 14.39
CA ASN A 143 8.96 29.45 15.15
C ASN A 143 10.42 29.53 14.67
N PHE A 144 10.83 28.71 13.71
CA PHE A 144 12.20 28.76 13.19
C PHE A 144 12.32 29.87 12.14
N LYS A 145 13.41 30.65 12.23
CA LYS A 145 13.68 31.70 11.23
C LYS A 145 13.93 31.11 9.84
N ARG A 146 14.57 29.93 9.81
CA ARG A 146 14.82 29.18 8.57
C ARG A 146 14.79 27.67 8.82
N ILE A 147 14.22 26.96 7.86
CA ILE A 147 14.26 25.50 7.76
C ILE A 147 15.15 25.15 6.56
N HIS A 148 16.04 24.18 6.74
CA HIS A 148 16.89 23.61 5.71
C HIS A 148 16.40 22.18 5.42
N PRO A 149 15.57 22.00 4.38
CA PRO A 149 14.97 20.72 4.03
C PRO A 149 15.98 19.86 3.24
N MET A 150 16.41 18.74 3.82
CA MET A 150 17.33 17.75 3.23
C MET A 150 18.60 18.38 2.61
N PRO A 151 19.46 19.05 3.40
CA PRO A 151 20.73 19.56 2.88
C PRO A 151 21.64 18.40 2.46
N GLN A 152 22.34 18.54 1.34
CA GLN A 152 23.31 17.55 0.89
C GLN A 152 24.64 17.67 1.65
N SER A 153 24.96 18.89 2.10
CA SER A 153 26.17 19.14 2.86
C SER A 153 26.01 20.30 3.85
N GLY A 154 26.99 20.45 4.74
CA GLY A 154 27.07 21.62 5.62
C GLY A 154 27.19 22.95 4.89
N GLN A 155 27.51 22.98 3.58
CA GLN A 155 27.52 24.23 2.79
C GLN A 155 26.12 24.82 2.62
N ASP A 156 25.09 23.97 2.59
CA ASP A 156 23.71 24.37 2.35
C ASP A 156 23.05 25.02 3.59
N VAL A 157 23.75 24.98 4.72
CA VAL A 157 23.30 25.53 6.00
C VAL A 157 24.27 26.64 6.41
N PRO A 158 23.88 27.93 6.30
CA PRO A 158 24.70 29.04 6.77
C PRO A 158 24.95 28.97 8.29
N ASP A 159 26.00 29.65 8.76
CA ASP A 159 26.38 29.71 10.17
C ASP A 159 26.16 31.14 10.67
N ASP A 160 24.96 31.39 11.22
CA ASP A 160 24.56 32.68 11.77
C ASP A 160 23.96 32.47 13.17
N LEU A 161 23.56 33.57 13.81
CA LEU A 161 23.11 33.60 15.21
C LEU A 161 21.67 33.11 15.45
N ASP A 162 20.86 32.98 14.39
CA ASP A 162 19.44 32.63 14.51
C ASP A 162 19.20 31.12 14.59
N ALA A 163 18.20 30.68 15.36
CA ALA A 163 17.81 29.28 15.45
C ALA A 163 17.26 28.72 14.13
N ARG A 164 17.72 27.52 13.74
CA ARG A 164 17.41 26.88 12.47
C ARG A 164 17.10 25.40 12.65
N LEU A 165 16.14 24.94 11.85
CA LEU A 165 15.82 23.52 11.75
C LEU A 165 16.51 22.94 10.52
N VAL A 166 17.27 21.86 10.71
CA VAL A 166 17.85 21.04 9.65
C VAL A 166 17.09 19.72 9.63
N VAL A 167 16.37 19.46 8.55
CA VAL A 167 15.62 18.20 8.38
C VAL A 167 16.45 17.27 7.50
N LEU A 168 16.83 16.11 8.03
CA LEU A 168 17.64 15.14 7.31
C LEU A 168 16.80 14.34 6.31
N SER A 169 17.45 13.88 5.23
CA SER A 169 16.85 12.93 4.27
C SER A 169 16.49 11.62 4.96
N ILE A 170 15.48 10.95 4.41
CA ILE A 170 15.10 9.58 4.78
C ILE A 170 16.23 8.56 4.60
N ASP A 171 17.26 8.87 3.80
CA ASP A 171 18.47 8.06 3.66
C ASP A 171 19.33 8.03 4.94
N ASN A 172 19.11 9.00 5.84
CA ASN A 172 19.80 9.10 7.12
C ASN A 172 18.81 8.92 8.29
N PRO A 173 18.21 7.73 8.45
CA PRO A 173 17.25 7.50 9.51
C PRO A 173 17.95 7.41 10.88
N TYR A 174 17.22 7.79 11.91
CA TYR A 174 17.63 7.69 13.31
C TYR A 174 17.31 6.30 13.87
N SER A 175 18.24 5.72 14.61
CA SER A 175 18.04 4.52 15.42
C SER A 175 18.68 4.70 16.79
N LYS A 176 18.27 3.92 17.79
CA LYS A 176 18.88 3.97 19.15
C LYS A 176 20.30 3.41 19.23
N GLU A 177 20.80 2.86 18.13
CA GLU A 177 22.15 2.32 18.04
C GLU A 177 23.17 3.48 17.99
N PRO A 178 24.33 3.35 18.66
CA PRO A 178 25.36 4.37 18.61
C PRO A 178 25.90 4.53 17.18
N GLU A 179 26.25 5.76 16.80
CA GLU A 179 26.77 6.11 15.46
C GLU A 179 25.82 5.80 14.30
N ASN A 180 24.52 5.96 14.53
CA ASN A 180 23.54 5.85 13.45
C ASN A 180 23.79 6.91 12.33
N LEU A 181 23.23 6.65 11.14
CA LEU A 181 23.43 7.50 9.95
C LEU A 181 23.01 8.95 10.20
N SER A 182 21.91 9.17 10.94
CA SER A 182 21.43 10.50 11.27
C SER A 182 22.41 11.29 12.15
N GLU A 183 23.03 10.65 13.13
CA GLU A 183 24.02 11.26 14.02
C GLU A 183 25.29 11.60 13.27
N VAL A 184 25.77 10.72 12.38
CA VAL A 184 26.96 10.98 11.56
C VAL A 184 26.70 12.17 10.62
N ALA A 185 25.54 12.19 9.95
CA ALA A 185 25.15 13.30 9.09
C ALA A 185 24.98 14.61 9.87
N ALA A 186 24.31 14.57 11.02
CA ALA A 186 24.11 15.72 11.89
C ALA A 186 25.44 16.26 12.43
N LYS A 187 26.35 15.40 12.91
CA LYS A 187 27.70 15.79 13.37
C LYS A 187 28.49 16.50 12.27
N LYS A 188 28.49 15.94 11.05
CA LYS A 188 29.18 16.56 9.90
C LYS A 188 28.66 17.97 9.60
N ILE A 189 27.34 18.17 9.65
CA ILE A 189 26.71 19.49 9.46
C ILE A 189 26.99 20.40 10.66
N LEU A 190 26.95 19.89 11.89
CA LEU A 190 27.16 20.65 13.11
C LEU A 190 28.60 21.18 13.24
N GLU A 191 29.58 20.39 12.80
CA GLU A 191 31.00 20.75 12.93
C GLU A 191 31.48 21.71 11.84
N SER A 192 30.92 21.60 10.63
CA SER A 192 31.44 22.29 9.45
C SER A 192 30.36 22.96 8.59
N ARG A 193 30.68 24.13 8.05
CA ARG A 193 29.99 24.74 6.91
C ARG A 193 30.91 24.62 5.69
N GLY A 194 30.76 23.51 4.97
CA GLY A 194 31.70 23.12 3.93
C GLY A 194 33.10 22.85 4.49
N ASN A 195 34.09 23.62 4.04
CA ASN A 195 35.48 23.44 4.45
C ASN A 195 35.87 24.27 5.68
N THR A 196 34.94 25.04 6.26
CA THR A 196 35.21 25.88 7.43
C THR A 196 34.50 25.36 8.68
N PRO A 197 35.16 25.30 9.85
CA PRO A 197 34.49 24.95 11.10
C PRO A 197 33.37 25.94 11.45
N ARG A 198 32.27 25.46 12.01
CA ARG A 198 31.19 26.32 12.52
C ARG A 198 31.50 26.93 13.88
N LEU A 199 31.11 28.19 14.04
CA LEU A 199 31.18 28.95 15.29
C LEU A 199 29.89 28.80 16.11
N TYR A 200 28.71 28.88 15.47
CA TYR A 200 27.42 28.94 16.16
C TYR A 200 26.68 27.61 16.19
N ARG A 201 27.36 26.55 16.65
CA ARG A 201 26.85 25.16 16.65
C ARG A 201 25.49 25.02 17.37
N ASN A 202 25.30 25.78 18.45
CA ASN A 202 24.11 25.73 19.30
C ASN A 202 22.85 26.35 18.65
N THR A 203 22.94 26.86 17.42
CA THR A 203 21.81 27.44 16.69
C THR A 203 21.06 26.42 15.82
N LEU A 204 21.61 25.21 15.67
CA LEU A 204 21.04 24.16 14.83
C LEU A 204 20.23 23.16 15.65
N VAL A 205 19.02 22.90 15.19
CA VAL A 205 18.16 21.80 15.65
C VAL A 205 18.04 20.81 14.49
N PHE A 206 18.21 19.52 14.76
CA PHE A 206 18.10 18.48 13.74
C PHE A 206 16.80 17.70 13.91
N LEU A 207 16.20 17.33 12.79
CA LEU A 207 15.04 16.46 12.71
C LEU A 207 15.35 15.32 11.75
N ALA A 208 15.13 14.08 12.18
CA ALA A 208 15.42 12.88 11.41
C ALA A 208 14.21 11.94 11.42
N ALA A 209 14.09 11.10 10.41
CA ALA A 209 13.08 10.06 10.35
C ALA A 209 13.45 8.91 11.29
N ASP A 210 12.52 8.42 12.11
CA ASP A 210 12.71 7.20 12.91
C ASP A 210 12.76 5.97 11.99
N LYS A 211 13.86 5.19 12.06
CA LYS A 211 14.09 3.99 11.26
C LYS A 211 12.97 2.96 11.38
N SER A 212 12.37 2.81 12.57
CA SER A 212 11.30 1.83 12.81
C SER A 212 10.00 2.20 12.08
N ARG A 213 9.68 3.49 12.02
CA ARG A 213 8.48 4.02 11.36
C ARG A 213 8.69 4.30 9.88
N LEU A 214 9.94 4.40 9.43
CA LEU A 214 10.29 4.63 8.03
C LEU A 214 9.77 3.50 7.13
N GLN A 215 9.84 2.25 7.59
CA GLN A 215 9.35 1.09 6.82
C GLN A 215 7.85 1.20 6.54
N ASP A 216 7.07 1.62 7.53
CA ASP A 216 5.63 1.85 7.37
C ASP A 216 5.33 3.02 6.42
N LEU A 217 6.11 4.10 6.51
CA LEU A 217 5.97 5.25 5.60
C LEU A 217 6.31 4.88 4.14
N ASP A 218 7.38 4.11 3.96
CA ASP A 218 7.81 3.59 2.66
C ASP A 218 6.73 2.71 2.02
N GLU A 219 6.18 1.74 2.77
CA GLU A 219 5.11 0.88 2.26
C GLU A 219 3.85 1.67 1.88
N ALA A 220 3.45 2.63 2.71
CA ALA A 220 2.30 3.48 2.42
C ALA A 220 2.52 4.33 1.15
N THR A 221 3.73 4.85 0.97
CA THR A 221 4.08 5.66 -0.21
C THR A 221 4.11 4.81 -1.48
N ARG A 222 4.67 3.60 -1.42
CA ARG A 222 4.64 2.65 -2.55
C ARG A 222 3.22 2.31 -2.97
N LYS A 223 2.31 2.07 -2.02
CA LYS A 223 0.89 1.86 -2.31
C LYS A 223 0.26 3.09 -2.97
N TYR A 224 0.53 4.29 -2.48
CA TYR A 224 0.06 5.53 -3.10
C TYR A 224 0.53 5.66 -4.57
N LEU A 225 1.83 5.51 -4.81
CA LEU A 225 2.43 5.60 -6.15
C LEU A 225 1.89 4.52 -7.10
N ALA A 226 1.64 3.31 -6.58
CA ALA A 226 1.01 2.25 -7.35
C ALA A 226 -0.39 2.66 -7.84
N TRP A 227 -1.24 3.17 -6.94
CA TRP A 227 -2.57 3.65 -7.33
C TRP A 227 -2.53 4.85 -8.29
N GLU A 228 -1.60 5.77 -8.08
CA GLU A 228 -1.40 6.90 -8.99
C GLU A 228 -0.98 6.47 -10.40
N SER A 229 -0.06 5.51 -10.52
CA SER A 229 0.35 4.98 -11.81
C SER A 229 -0.80 4.29 -12.55
N ILE A 230 -1.68 3.57 -11.84
CA ILE A 230 -2.84 2.89 -12.44
C ILE A 230 -3.84 3.90 -12.99
N LEU A 231 -4.11 4.98 -12.25
CA LEU A 231 -5.01 6.03 -12.71
C LEU A 231 -4.43 6.83 -13.88
N THR A 232 -3.10 7.01 -13.91
CA THR A 232 -2.40 7.65 -15.04
C THR A 232 -2.51 6.80 -16.31
N GLU A 233 -2.49 5.48 -16.16
CA GLU A 233 -2.58 4.50 -17.25
C GLU A 233 -4.01 3.95 -17.47
N LYS A 234 -5.04 4.65 -16.98
CA LYS A 234 -6.43 4.15 -17.04
C LYS A 234 -6.93 3.78 -18.45
N GLU A 235 -6.47 4.52 -19.46
CA GLU A 235 -6.86 4.30 -20.87
C GLU A 235 -6.12 3.09 -21.47
N SER A 236 -4.82 2.95 -21.23
CA SER A 236 -4.03 1.82 -21.73
C SER A 236 -4.45 0.49 -21.07
N LEU A 237 -4.84 0.56 -19.80
CA LEU A 237 -5.37 -0.59 -19.05
C LEU A 237 -6.84 -0.90 -19.37
N ASN A 238 -7.52 -0.04 -20.16
CA ASN A 238 -8.96 -0.15 -20.47
C ASN A 238 -9.83 -0.33 -19.20
N LEU A 239 -9.55 0.46 -18.16
CA LEU A 239 -10.29 0.36 -16.90
C LEU A 239 -11.76 0.76 -17.09
N ASP A 240 -12.66 -0.03 -16.55
CA ASP A 240 -14.07 0.33 -16.52
C ASP A 240 -14.35 1.47 -15.52
N PRO A 241 -15.50 2.17 -15.63
CA PRO A 241 -15.81 3.29 -14.73
C PRO A 241 -15.85 2.91 -13.23
N GLN A 242 -16.16 1.65 -12.90
CA GLN A 242 -16.21 1.18 -11.51
C GLN A 242 -14.79 0.97 -10.97
N GLN A 243 -13.91 0.36 -11.77
CA GLN A 243 -12.48 0.19 -11.47
C GLN A 243 -11.77 1.54 -11.30
N VAL A 244 -12.08 2.53 -12.14
CA VAL A 244 -11.55 3.89 -11.99
C VAL A 244 -12.01 4.50 -10.66
N LYS A 245 -13.30 4.44 -10.34
CA LYS A 245 -13.83 4.96 -9.07
C LYS A 245 -13.21 4.27 -7.85
N GLN A 246 -13.01 2.95 -7.93
CA GLN A 246 -12.33 2.19 -6.89
C GLN A 246 -10.87 2.67 -6.72
N ALA A 247 -10.12 2.77 -7.82
CA ALA A 247 -8.73 3.22 -7.80
C ALA A 247 -8.59 4.67 -7.30
N GLU A 248 -9.50 5.57 -7.65
CA GLU A 248 -9.55 6.95 -7.11
C GLU A 248 -9.77 6.97 -5.60
N SER A 249 -10.74 6.17 -5.11
CA SER A 249 -11.00 6.05 -3.68
C SER A 249 -9.80 5.49 -2.93
N GLN A 250 -9.14 4.47 -3.49
CA GLN A 250 -7.97 3.85 -2.89
C GLN A 250 -6.75 4.78 -2.92
N LYS A 251 -6.51 5.52 -4.02
CA LYS A 251 -5.47 6.56 -4.09
C LYS A 251 -5.68 7.60 -2.99
N LYS A 252 -6.91 8.10 -2.83
CA LYS A 252 -7.22 9.11 -1.81
C LYS A 252 -7.00 8.59 -0.39
N SER A 253 -7.38 7.34 -0.13
CA SER A 253 -7.12 6.69 1.16
C SER A 253 -5.63 6.52 1.41
N ALA A 254 -4.87 6.03 0.42
CA ALA A 254 -3.42 5.87 0.52
C ALA A 254 -2.71 7.22 0.74
N ASP A 255 -3.14 8.27 0.03
CA ASP A 255 -2.61 9.63 0.20
C ASP A 255 -2.82 10.15 1.62
N SER A 256 -4.04 9.97 2.17
CA SER A 256 -4.37 10.35 3.54
C SER A 256 -3.51 9.60 4.56
N THR A 257 -3.24 8.31 4.33
CA THR A 257 -2.34 7.49 5.16
C THR A 257 -0.91 8.02 5.13
N VAL A 258 -0.37 8.36 3.96
CA VAL A 258 0.99 8.93 3.85
C VAL A 258 1.06 10.28 4.57
N MET A 259 0.04 11.14 4.40
CA MET A 259 -0.03 12.44 5.08
C MET A 259 -0.07 12.31 6.61
N ALA A 260 -0.71 11.27 7.14
CA ALA A 260 -0.73 11.00 8.58
C ALA A 260 0.61 10.41 9.08
N ARG A 261 1.21 9.49 8.31
CA ARG A 261 2.46 8.81 8.70
C ARG A 261 3.69 9.72 8.64
N LEU A 262 3.72 10.69 7.74
CA LEU A 262 4.86 11.59 7.57
C LEU A 262 5.26 12.32 8.88
N PRO A 263 4.37 13.06 9.58
CA PRO A 263 4.71 13.67 10.87
C PRO A 263 4.91 12.63 11.99
N GLU A 264 4.31 11.44 11.89
CA GLU A 264 4.57 10.35 12.84
C GLU A 264 5.96 9.74 12.67
N THR A 265 6.58 9.83 11.50
CA THR A 265 7.94 9.32 11.27
C THR A 265 9.01 10.32 11.70
N TYR A 266 8.76 11.62 11.55
CA TYR A 266 9.69 12.68 11.97
C TYR A 266 9.38 13.15 13.40
N GLN A 267 9.75 12.35 14.39
CA GLN A 267 9.48 12.61 15.82
C GLN A 267 10.69 13.17 16.58
N TRP A 268 10.41 13.86 17.68
CA TRP A 268 11.38 14.41 18.64
C TRP A 268 11.43 13.60 19.94
#